data_AF-A0A1H5Y5H7-F1
#
_entry.id   AF-A0A1H5Y5H7-F1
#
_cell.length_a   1.000
_cell.length_b   1.000
_cell.length_c   1.000
_cell.angle_alpha   90.00
_cell.angle_beta   90.00
_cell.angle_gamma   90.00
#
_symmetry.space_group_name_H-M   'P 1'
#
loop_
_entity.id
_entity.type
_entity.pdbx_description
1 polymer ?
#
loop_
_entity_poly.entity_id
_entity_poly.type
_entity_poly.pdbx_seq_one_letter_code
_entity_poly.pdbx_strand_id
1 'polypeptide(L)'
;MYTGLQHLHSGIAYLALAALVLVIIYALIGSLSGREFTEKDRKIAMIAFIISHIQLLVGLILYFVSPVGFSLLTAGGAMSDSAARLTALEHPLINILAIVIISVGYIRSKKISLSRGKFRSIYMMYAIGFVLILSRIPWANWLN
;
A
#
# COMPACT_ATOMS: atom_id res chain seq x y z
N MET A 1 23.78 3.73 -5.70
CA MET A 1 22.88 3.59 -4.52
C MET A 1 21.42 3.82 -4.90
N TYR A 2 21.09 4.96 -5.54
CA TYR A 2 19.73 5.27 -6.02
C TYR A 2 19.10 4.17 -6.91
N THR A 3 19.80 3.72 -7.96
CA THR A 3 19.30 2.68 -8.89
C THR A 3 18.93 1.38 -8.19
N GLY A 4 19.78 0.90 -7.27
CA GLY A 4 19.51 -0.28 -6.46
C GLY A 4 18.27 -0.13 -5.58
N LEU A 5 18.09 1.02 -4.93
CA LEU A 5 16.90 1.31 -4.12
C LEU A 5 15.63 1.41 -4.99
N GLN A 6 15.72 1.97 -6.20
CA GLN A 6 14.61 2.04 -7.14
C GLN A 6 14.17 0.64 -7.59
N HIS A 7 15.12 -0.23 -7.96
CA HIS A 7 14.80 -1.62 -8.30
C HIS A 7 14.20 -2.39 -7.11
N LEU A 8 14.73 -2.19 -5.90
CA LEU A 8 14.18 -2.77 -4.68
C LEU A 8 12.74 -2.31 -4.44
N HIS A 9 12.48 -1.01 -4.51
CA HIS A 9 11.15 -0.44 -4.31
C HIS A 9 10.15 -0.93 -5.37
N SER A 10 10.58 -1.02 -6.63
CA SER A 10 9.77 -1.56 -7.73
C SER A 10 9.47 -3.06 -7.53
N GLY A 11 10.48 -3.86 -7.15
CA GLY A 11 10.31 -5.29 -6.88
C GLY A 11 9.36 -5.56 -5.72
N ILE A 12 9.48 -4.81 -4.62
CA ILE A 12 8.56 -4.93 -3.48
C ILE A 12 7.16 -4.41 -3.85
N ALA A 13 7.03 -3.43 -4.75
CA ALA A 13 5.72 -2.97 -5.24
C ALA A 13 4.91 -4.11 -5.85
N TYR A 14 5.52 -4.91 -6.74
CA TYR A 14 4.87 -6.08 -7.32
C TYR A 14 4.40 -7.07 -6.24
N LEU A 15 5.25 -7.35 -5.25
CA LEU A 15 4.91 -8.21 -4.12
C LEU A 15 3.75 -7.64 -3.30
N ALA A 16 3.76 -6.33 -3.02
CA ALA A 16 2.74 -5.65 -2.23
C ALA A 16 1.38 -5.66 -2.94
N LEU A 17 1.34 -5.35 -4.23
CA LEU A 17 0.10 -5.39 -5.01
C LEU A 17 -0.47 -6.81 -5.07
N ALA A 18 0.37 -7.81 -5.34
CA ALA A 18 -0.06 -9.20 -5.34
C ALA A 18 -0.58 -9.65 -3.97
N ALA A 19 0.14 -9.34 -2.89
CA ALA A 19 -0.26 -9.66 -1.53
C ALA A 19 -1.60 -9.00 -1.13
N LEU A 20 -1.81 -7.73 -1.52
CA LEU A 20 -3.05 -7.01 -1.27
C LEU A 20 -4.23 -7.65 -2.02
N VAL A 21 -4.08 -7.95 -3.31
CA VAL A 21 -5.14 -8.62 -4.09
C VAL A 21 -5.49 -9.97 -3.47
N LEU A 22 -4.49 -10.80 -3.18
CA LEU A 22 -4.70 -12.13 -2.61
C LEU A 22 -5.41 -12.07 -1.26
N VAL A 23 -5.02 -11.16 -0.37
CA VAL A 23 -5.65 -11.08 0.95
C VAL A 23 -7.05 -10.48 0.91
N ILE A 24 -7.32 -9.55 -0.01
CA ILE A 24 -8.67 -9.00 -0.23
C ILE A 24 -9.61 -10.13 -0.66
N ILE A 25 -9.22 -10.92 -1.67
CA ILE A 25 -10.02 -12.05 -2.16
C ILE A 25 -10.18 -13.11 -1.07
N TYR A 26 -9.09 -13.49 -0.40
CA TYR A 26 -9.11 -14.50 0.66
C TYR A 26 -10.04 -14.11 1.82
N ALA A 27 -9.95 -12.85 2.28
CA ALA A 27 -10.80 -12.35 3.36
C ALA A 27 -12.26 -12.17 2.92
N LEU A 28 -12.51 -11.79 1.67
CA LEU A 28 -13.86 -11.73 1.10
C LEU A 28 -14.52 -13.11 1.08
N ILE A 29 -13.83 -14.14 0.58
CA ILE A 29 -14.31 -15.53 0.58
C ILE A 29 -14.56 -16.02 2.01
N GLY A 30 -13.67 -15.70 2.96
CA GLY A 30 -13.87 -16.01 4.38
C GLY A 30 -15.13 -15.35 4.96
N SER A 31 -15.43 -14.11 4.56
CA SER A 31 -16.63 -13.39 4.99
C SER A 31 -17.92 -13.99 4.40
N LEU A 32 -17.90 -14.34 3.11
CA LEU A 32 -19.07 -14.85 2.37
C LEU A 32 -19.40 -16.31 2.71
N SER A 33 -18.39 -17.12 3.04
CA SER A 33 -18.58 -18.52 3.42
C SER A 33 -19.05 -18.73 4.87
N GLY A 34 -19.14 -17.67 5.67
CA GLY A 34 -19.52 -17.76 7.08
C GLY A 34 -18.48 -18.48 7.95
N ARG A 35 -17.25 -18.66 7.44
CA ARG A 35 -16.16 -19.36 8.13
C ARG A 35 -15.76 -18.62 9.41
N GLU A 36 -15.32 -19.39 10.41
CA GLU A 36 -14.71 -18.80 11.60
C GLU A 36 -13.39 -18.10 11.28
N PHE A 37 -13.18 -16.93 11.89
CA PHE A 37 -11.94 -16.20 11.73
C PHE A 37 -10.90 -16.76 12.70
N THR A 38 -9.84 -17.31 12.15
CA THR A 38 -8.78 -18.02 12.90
C THR A 38 -7.47 -17.23 12.92
N GLU A 39 -6.52 -17.72 13.71
CA GLU A 39 -5.15 -17.18 13.72
C GLU A 39 -4.45 -17.26 12.35
N LYS A 40 -4.81 -18.24 11.50
CA LYS A 40 -4.30 -18.32 10.12
C LYS A 40 -4.71 -17.08 9.32
N ASP A 41 -5.97 -16.68 9.42
CA ASP A 41 -6.52 -15.53 8.70
C ASP A 41 -5.86 -14.23 9.17
N ARG A 42 -5.63 -14.11 10.48
CA ARG A 42 -4.89 -13.00 11.07
C ARG A 42 -3.47 -12.91 10.52
N LYS A 43 -2.75 -14.03 10.45
CA LYS A 43 -1.38 -14.08 9.93
C LYS A 43 -1.31 -13.73 8.45
N ILE A 44 -2.25 -14.22 7.63
CA ILE A 44 -2.33 -13.87 6.20
C ILE A 44 -2.55 -12.35 6.03
N ALA A 45 -3.50 -11.77 6.79
CA ALA A 45 -3.71 -10.32 6.82
C ALA A 45 -2.47 -9.53 7.27
N MET A 46 -1.74 -10.07 8.25
CA MET A 46 -0.52 -9.46 8.79
C MET A 46 0.62 -9.45 7.76
N ILE A 47 0.78 -10.50 6.97
CA ILE A 47 1.82 -10.57 5.94
C ILE A 47 1.63 -9.45 4.91
N ALA A 48 0.42 -9.30 4.37
CA ALA A 48 0.11 -8.22 3.43
C ALA A 48 0.26 -6.83 4.07
N PHE A 49 -0.14 -6.69 5.35
CA PHE A 49 0.10 -5.47 6.14
C PHE A 49 1.59 -5.13 6.21
N ILE A 50 2.45 -6.08 6.62
CA ILE A 50 3.89 -5.87 6.76
C ILE A 50 4.53 -5.51 5.42
N ILE A 51 4.22 -6.27 4.36
CA ILE A 51 4.77 -6.00 3.02
C ILE A 51 4.40 -4.59 2.56
N SER A 52 3.16 -4.15 2.77
CA SER A 52 2.71 -2.80 2.41
C SER A 52 3.45 -1.71 3.20
N HIS A 53 3.77 -1.95 4.47
CA HIS A 53 4.55 -1.00 5.29
C HIS A 53 6.02 -0.95 4.89
N ILE A 54 6.63 -2.11 4.59
CA ILE A 54 7.99 -2.18 4.06
C ILE A 54 8.06 -1.43 2.73
N GLN A 55 7.06 -1.61 1.85
CA GLN A 55 6.97 -0.89 0.59
C GLN A 55 6.97 0.63 0.80
N LEU A 56 6.14 1.13 1.71
CA LEU A 56 6.12 2.56 2.04
C LEU A 56 7.44 3.04 2.61
N LEU A 57 8.04 2.29 3.55
CA LEU A 57 9.30 2.68 4.19
C LEU A 57 10.44 2.80 3.17
N VAL A 58 10.60 1.80 2.30
CA VAL A 58 11.59 1.82 1.21
C VAL A 58 11.28 2.97 0.25
N GLY A 59 10.00 3.23 -0.05
CA GLY A 59 9.57 4.35 -0.87
C GLY A 59 9.90 5.71 -0.27
N LEU A 60 9.76 5.89 1.05
CA LEU A 60 10.14 7.11 1.74
C LEU A 60 11.66 7.31 1.74
N ILE A 61 12.45 6.26 1.94
CA ILE A 61 13.92 6.35 1.79
C ILE A 61 14.26 6.79 0.35
N LEU A 62 13.65 6.17 -0.65
CA LEU A 62 13.85 6.53 -2.05
C LEU A 62 13.43 7.98 -2.33
N TYR A 63 12.33 8.45 -1.74
CA TYR A 63 11.84 9.81 -1.87
C TYR A 63 12.88 10.86 -1.44
N PHE A 64 13.66 10.61 -0.38
CA PHE A 64 14.69 11.54 0.08
C PHE A 64 16.03 11.41 -0.68
N VAL A 65 16.33 10.24 -1.25
CA VAL A 65 17.60 9.98 -1.94
C VAL A 65 17.51 10.24 -3.46
N SER A 66 16.32 10.13 -4.04
CA SER A 66 16.08 10.27 -5.48
C SER A 66 16.03 11.74 -5.92
N PRO A 67 16.54 12.08 -7.12
CA PRO A 67 16.36 13.42 -7.69
C PRO A 67 14.90 13.77 -8.01
N VAL A 68 14.02 12.77 -8.20
CA VAL A 68 12.61 12.97 -8.57
C VAL A 68 11.64 12.93 -7.38
N GLY A 69 12.16 12.80 -6.16
CA GLY A 69 11.37 12.83 -4.92
C GLY A 69 11.36 14.21 -4.28
N PHE A 70 11.89 14.31 -3.06
CA PHE A 70 11.92 15.54 -2.28
C PHE A 70 12.68 16.67 -3.00
N SER A 71 13.80 16.34 -3.65
CA SER A 71 14.59 17.32 -4.40
C SER A 71 13.80 17.98 -5.53
N LEU A 72 12.97 17.22 -6.25
CA LEU A 72 12.12 17.77 -7.31
C LEU A 72 11.02 18.65 -6.73
N LEU A 73 10.45 18.28 -5.58
CA LEU A 73 9.43 19.07 -4.90
C LEU A 73 9.98 20.43 -4.45
N THR A 74 11.21 20.47 -3.93
CA THR A 74 11.82 21.70 -3.39
C THR A 74 12.50 22.58 -4.42
N ALA A 75 12.88 22.05 -5.59
CA ALA A 75 13.47 22.82 -6.68
C ALA A 75 12.54 23.88 -7.30
N GLY A 76 11.25 23.85 -6.95
CA GLY A 76 10.23 24.74 -7.52
C GLY A 76 9.70 24.22 -8.86
N GLY A 77 8.50 24.65 -9.25
CA GLY A 77 7.88 24.25 -10.52
C GLY A 77 7.17 22.89 -10.52
N ALA A 78 7.51 21.97 -9.60
CA ALA A 78 6.83 20.67 -9.48
C ALA A 78 5.32 20.78 -9.28
N MET A 79 4.82 21.86 -8.66
CA MET A 79 3.39 22.09 -8.51
C MET A 79 2.68 22.47 -9.82
N SER A 80 3.42 23.04 -10.79
CA SER A 80 2.86 23.43 -12.09
C SER A 80 2.90 22.28 -13.10
N ASP A 81 3.90 21.40 -13.00
CA ASP A 81 4.02 20.21 -13.84
C ASP A 81 3.26 19.02 -13.24
N SER A 82 2.30 18.47 -13.98
CA SER A 82 1.47 17.37 -13.48
C SER A 82 2.23 16.07 -13.22
N ALA A 83 3.25 15.75 -14.02
CA ALA A 83 4.02 14.52 -13.87
C ALA A 83 4.99 14.61 -12.67
N ALA A 84 5.61 15.78 -12.49
CA ALA A 84 6.42 16.09 -11.32
C ALA A 84 5.59 16.08 -10.05
N ARG A 85 4.41 16.74 -10.04
CA ARG A 85 3.49 16.74 -8.88
C ARG A 85 3.01 15.35 -8.52
N LEU A 86 2.65 14.53 -9.51
CA LEU A 86 2.24 13.15 -9.30
C LEU A 86 3.33 12.37 -8.56
N THR A 87 4.56 12.43 -9.05
CA THR A 87 5.69 11.65 -8.52
C THR A 87 6.16 12.15 -7.15
N ALA A 88 6.35 13.47 -7.03
CA ALA A 88 7.00 14.08 -5.87
C ALA A 88 6.05 14.41 -4.72
N LEU A 89 4.73 14.48 -4.95
CA LEU A 89 3.76 14.87 -3.91
C LEU A 89 2.59 13.88 -3.81
N GLU A 90 1.84 13.70 -4.89
CA GLU A 90 0.57 12.97 -4.84
C GLU A 90 0.79 11.48 -4.55
N HIS A 91 1.81 10.87 -5.16
CA HIS A 91 2.20 9.48 -4.90
C HIS A 91 2.57 9.22 -3.44
N PRO A 92 3.59 9.85 -2.84
CA PRO A 92 3.94 9.58 -1.44
C PRO A 92 2.80 9.91 -0.48
N LEU A 93 2.05 10.99 -0.71
CA LEU A 93 0.93 11.39 0.14
C LEU A 93 -0.19 10.35 0.13
N ILE A 94 -0.65 9.92 -1.05
CA ILE A 94 -1.74 8.95 -1.15
C ILE A 94 -1.31 7.57 -0.65
N ASN A 95 -0.04 7.16 -0.83
CA ASN A 95 0.46 5.93 -0.25
C ASN A 95 0.44 5.96 1.29
N ILE A 96 0.81 7.07 1.92
CA ILE A 96 0.69 7.20 3.39
C ILE A 96 -0.77 7.02 3.83
N LEU A 97 -1.71 7.68 3.17
CA LEU A 97 -3.14 7.52 3.47
C LEU A 97 -3.61 6.07 3.28
N ALA A 98 -3.18 5.41 2.21
CA ALA A 98 -3.50 4.01 1.96
C ALA A 98 -3.00 3.10 3.09
N ILE A 99 -1.75 3.29 3.54
CA ILE A 99 -1.16 2.51 4.65
C ILE A 99 -1.88 2.78 5.97
N VAL A 100 -2.31 4.02 6.24
CA VAL A 100 -3.13 4.33 7.42
C VAL A 100 -4.45 3.54 7.38
N ILE A 101 -5.13 3.49 6.24
CA ILE A 101 -6.40 2.76 6.10
C ILE A 101 -6.17 1.24 6.25
N ILE A 102 -5.13 0.69 5.63
CA ILE A 102 -4.73 -0.72 5.79
C ILE A 102 -4.46 -1.03 7.28
N SER A 103 -3.80 -0.13 7.98
CA SER A 103 -3.54 -0.25 9.42
C SER A 103 -4.80 -0.27 10.25
N VAL A 104 -5.74 0.63 9.95
CA VAL A 104 -7.07 0.63 10.60
C VAL A 104 -7.77 -0.71 10.37
N GLY A 105 -7.74 -1.26 9.15
CA GLY A 105 -8.32 -2.56 8.82
C GLY A 105 -7.75 -3.71 9.67
N TYR A 106 -6.42 -3.78 9.78
CA TYR A 106 -5.72 -4.80 10.56
C TYR A 106 -5.92 -4.62 12.08
N ILE A 107 -5.87 -3.39 12.58
CA ILE A 107 -6.04 -3.11 14.02
C ILE A 107 -7.48 -3.42 14.45
N ARG A 108 -8.48 -3.04 13.66
CA ARG A 108 -9.90 -3.31 13.95
C ARG A 108 -10.22 -4.80 13.92
N SER A 109 -9.64 -5.58 13.00
CA SER A 109 -9.91 -7.03 12.92
C SER A 109 -9.47 -7.79 14.18
N LYS A 110 -8.49 -7.27 14.93
CA LYS A 110 -8.08 -7.81 16.24
C LYS A 110 -9.08 -7.52 17.36
N LYS A 111 -9.88 -6.46 17.24
CA LYS A 111 -10.79 -5.96 18.29
C LYS A 111 -12.23 -6.41 18.13
N ILE A 112 -12.65 -6.78 16.91
CA ILE A 112 -14.03 -7.20 16.61
C ILE A 112 -14.24 -8.64 17.11
N SER A 113 -15.36 -8.92 17.78
CA SER A 113 -15.66 -10.28 18.27
C SER A 113 -16.16 -11.22 17.17
N LEU A 114 -17.06 -10.74 16.30
CA LEU A 114 -17.69 -11.55 15.25
C LEU A 114 -16.73 -11.85 14.08
N SER A 115 -16.59 -13.13 13.72
CA SER A 115 -15.74 -13.60 12.61
C SER A 115 -15.98 -12.85 11.29
N ARG A 116 -17.25 -12.73 10.87
CA ARG A 116 -17.62 -11.99 9.65
C ARG A 116 -17.17 -10.53 9.68
N GLY A 117 -17.25 -9.90 10.86
CA GLY A 117 -16.79 -8.52 11.07
C GLY A 117 -15.27 -8.38 10.98
N LYS A 118 -14.51 -9.35 11.50
CA LYS A 118 -13.04 -9.40 11.35
C LYS A 118 -12.62 -9.47 9.88
N PHE A 119 -13.22 -10.38 9.12
CA PHE A 119 -12.98 -10.49 7.67
C PHE A 119 -13.37 -9.21 6.93
N ARG A 120 -14.53 -8.64 7.24
CA ARG A 120 -15.01 -7.39 6.63
C ARG A 120 -14.08 -6.21 6.86
N SER A 121 -13.55 -6.11 8.07
CA SER A 121 -12.55 -5.10 8.41
C SER A 121 -11.30 -5.20 7.51
N ILE A 122 -10.84 -6.42 7.23
CA ILE A 122 -9.67 -6.65 6.39
C ILE A 122 -9.99 -6.33 4.92
N TYR A 123 -10.95 -7.04 4.29
CA TYR A 123 -11.14 -6.90 2.85
C TYR A 123 -11.58 -5.49 2.44
N MET A 124 -12.45 -4.82 3.20
CA MET A 124 -12.92 -3.47 2.82
C MET A 124 -11.81 -2.43 2.96
N MET A 125 -11.11 -2.40 4.10
CA MET A 125 -10.07 -1.40 4.33
C MET A 125 -8.86 -1.64 3.43
N TYR A 126 -8.49 -2.90 3.20
CA TYR A 126 -7.39 -3.23 2.30
C TYR A 126 -7.75 -2.93 0.84
N ALA A 127 -9.01 -3.14 0.43
CA ALA A 127 -9.47 -2.73 -0.91
C ALA A 127 -9.43 -1.22 -1.10
N ILE A 128 -9.86 -0.43 -0.11
CA ILE A 128 -9.76 1.03 -0.17
C ILE A 128 -8.29 1.46 -0.27
N GLY A 129 -7.41 0.91 0.58
CA GLY A 129 -5.98 1.18 0.52
C GLY A 129 -5.36 0.78 -0.84
N PHE A 130 -5.76 -0.37 -1.38
CA PHE A 130 -5.30 -0.85 -2.68
C PHE A 130 -5.72 0.07 -3.83
N VAL A 131 -6.97 0.52 -3.85
CA VAL A 131 -7.46 1.51 -4.84
C VAL A 131 -6.70 2.82 -4.74
N LEU A 132 -6.45 3.31 -3.52
CA LEU A 132 -5.64 4.52 -3.31
C LEU A 132 -4.23 4.36 -3.87
N ILE A 133 -3.55 3.24 -3.57
CA ILE A 133 -2.22 2.94 -4.12
C ILE A 133 -2.28 2.98 -5.65
N LEU A 134 -3.14 2.17 -6.27
CA LEU A 134 -3.26 2.08 -7.74
C LEU A 134 -3.54 3.44 -8.39
N SER A 135 -4.32 4.30 -7.74
CA SER A 135 -4.71 5.61 -8.28
C SER A 135 -3.54 6.57 -8.48
N ARG A 136 -2.44 6.41 -7.72
CA ARG A 136 -1.30 7.32 -7.73
C ARG A 136 0.04 6.65 -8.03
N ILE A 137 0.05 5.44 -8.56
CA ILE A 137 1.29 4.89 -9.14
C ILE A 137 1.67 5.75 -10.36
N PRO A 138 2.91 6.26 -10.45
CA PRO A 138 3.39 6.95 -11.65
C PRO A 138 3.69 5.91 -12.74
N TRP A 139 2.64 5.36 -13.34
CA TRP A 139 2.73 4.22 -14.28
C TRP A 139 3.70 4.44 -15.44
N ALA A 140 3.76 5.66 -15.96
CA ALA A 140 4.70 6.05 -17.01
C ALA A 140 6.17 5.93 -16.56
N ASN A 141 6.47 6.10 -15.28
CA ASN A 141 7.83 5.97 -14.75
C ASN A 141 8.15 4.52 -14.34
N TRP A 142 7.15 3.66 -14.19
CA TRP A 142 7.34 2.29 -13.69
C TRP A 142 7.61 1.27 -14.80
N LEU A 143 7.09 1.50 -16.01
CA LEU A 143 7.21 0.60 -17.16
C LEU A 143 8.37 0.96 -18.11
N ASN A 144 9.17 1.95 -17.76
CA ASN A 144 10.33 2.45 -18.51
C ASN A 144 11.63 2.16 -17.75
#